data_AF-W1TX49-F1
#
_entry.id   AF-W1TX49-F1
#
_cell.length_a   1.000
_cell.length_b   1.000
_cell.length_c   1.000
_cell.angle_alpha   90.00
_cell.angle_beta   90.00
_cell.angle_gamma   90.00
#
_symmetry.space_group_name_H-M   'P 1'
#
loop_
_entity.id
_entity.type
_entity.pdbx_description
1 polymer ?
#
loop_
_entity_poly.entity_id
_entity_poly.type
_entity_poly.pdbx_seq_one_letter_code
_entity_poly.pdbx_strand_id
1 'polypeptide(L)'
;YRTLAELTETLDQRGIQIIKKGKQYFLRGNLDDLLTDLKVVVEYSQQERLTLITYRLLTEEDFITNESLQESMKVSNVTIIQDIADIDKRLLDFDLKIERQKGYRISGDSVCKRRLLAILLTNSISVADFSAGNFGSFDILDVKRTQQASRIFETYFTDFPDMDVKMKMFFAILLSLLGQEQNISNLPNTSKQALEISQKIFQDYSKQTIHFYSIHDIIYYASVLDELIIKRQDNPLFTEKFDGEFFYNISNLIDTVSMYTKIDFFKDKVLFNFLFHHIRLSLGIPILFPDENLPESIQLLIERNKFLHTVVSLLVNDIFPKYLHTDYEYGMIALHFISSLGRSPEIYP
;
A
#
# COMPACT_ATOMS: atom_id res chain seq x y z
N TYR A 1 12.87 13.45 -30.51
CA TYR A 1 12.95 14.21 -31.77
C TYR A 1 11.65 14.96 -32.09
N ARG A 2 10.48 14.32 -32.06
CA ARG A 2 9.17 14.99 -32.26
C ARG A 2 8.90 16.12 -31.26
N THR A 3 9.11 15.86 -29.96
CA THR A 3 8.97 16.86 -28.88
C THR A 3 9.92 18.06 -29.05
N LEU A 4 11.13 17.84 -29.57
CA LEU A 4 12.08 18.91 -29.84
C LEU A 4 11.64 19.77 -31.04
N ALA A 5 11.02 19.18 -32.06
CA ALA A 5 10.52 19.92 -33.22
C ALA A 5 9.33 20.81 -32.83
N GLU A 6 8.36 20.26 -32.09
CA GLU A 6 7.19 21.00 -31.57
C GLU A 6 7.62 22.12 -30.60
N LEU A 7 8.61 21.84 -29.74
CA LEU A 7 9.21 22.85 -28.86
C LEU A 7 9.96 23.93 -29.65
N THR A 8 10.69 23.56 -30.71
CA THR A 8 11.42 24.54 -31.55
C THR A 8 10.45 25.50 -32.22
N GLU A 9 9.36 25.00 -32.80
CA GLU A 9 8.34 25.84 -33.44
C GLU A 9 7.69 26.81 -32.45
N THR A 10 7.39 26.33 -31.24
CA THR A 10 6.78 27.16 -30.17
C THR A 10 7.74 28.24 -29.66
N LEU A 11 9.03 27.92 -29.52
CA LEU A 11 10.05 28.84 -29.03
C LEU A 11 10.47 29.86 -30.11
N ASP A 12 10.52 29.46 -31.38
CA ASP A 12 10.84 30.34 -32.50
C ASP A 12 9.82 31.47 -32.64
N GLN A 13 8.52 31.19 -32.40
CA GLN A 13 7.47 32.22 -32.36
C GLN A 13 7.70 33.30 -31.30
N ARG A 14 8.50 32.98 -30.27
CA ARG A 14 8.88 33.89 -29.17
C ARG A 14 10.30 34.46 -29.35
N GLY A 15 10.94 34.23 -30.50
CA GLY A 15 12.31 34.66 -30.75
C GLY A 15 13.36 33.93 -29.91
N ILE A 16 13.04 32.73 -29.42
CA ILE A 16 13.93 31.87 -28.63
C ILE A 16 14.39 30.69 -29.49
N GLN A 17 15.69 30.54 -29.67
CA GLN A 17 16.27 29.49 -30.50
C GLN A 17 16.84 28.35 -29.66
N ILE A 18 16.64 27.10 -30.09
CA ILE A 18 17.33 25.93 -29.53
C ILE A 18 18.64 25.68 -30.30
N ILE A 19 19.78 25.83 -29.63
CA ILE A 19 21.11 25.60 -30.19
C ILE A 19 21.68 24.29 -29.66
N LYS A 20 22.00 23.36 -30.56
CA LYS A 20 22.70 22.12 -30.21
C LYS A 20 24.21 22.34 -30.25
N LYS A 21 24.91 22.10 -29.14
CA LYS A 21 26.38 21.99 -29.11
C LYS A 21 26.77 20.62 -28.55
N GLY A 22 27.29 19.75 -29.42
CA GLY A 22 27.63 18.37 -29.06
C GLY A 22 26.39 17.57 -28.61
N LYS A 23 26.42 17.09 -27.37
CA LYS A 23 25.32 16.33 -26.73
C LYS A 23 24.33 17.21 -25.95
N GLN A 24 24.52 18.52 -25.92
CA GLN A 24 23.72 19.46 -25.13
C GLN A 24 22.90 20.41 -26.02
N TYR A 25 21.76 20.85 -25.50
CA TYR A 25 20.89 21.87 -26.10
C TYR A 25 20.86 23.10 -25.21
N PHE A 26 20.90 24.28 -25.84
CA PHE A 26 20.90 25.58 -25.18
C PHE A 26 19.78 26.44 -25.74
N LEU A 27 19.09 27.20 -24.90
CA LEU A 27 18.14 28.22 -25.34
C LEU A 27 18.86 29.56 -25.50
N ARG A 28 18.60 30.27 -26.60
CA ARG A 28 19.15 31.60 -26.87
C ARG A 28 18.05 32.54 -27.32
N GLY A 29 17.82 33.62 -26.57
CA GLY A 29 16.78 34.61 -26.84
C GLY A 29 16.45 35.40 -25.59
N ASN A 30 15.39 36.23 -25.64
CA ASN A 30 14.81 36.83 -24.44
C ASN A 30 13.98 35.75 -23.72
N LEU A 31 14.38 35.41 -22.49
CA LEU A 31 13.74 34.38 -21.67
C LEU A 31 12.84 34.95 -20.58
N ASP A 32 12.81 36.29 -20.43
CA ASP A 32 12.14 36.96 -19.32
C ASP A 32 10.62 36.69 -19.35
N ASP A 33 10.03 36.63 -20.55
CA ASP A 33 8.60 36.32 -20.76
C ASP A 33 8.28 34.82 -20.81
N LEU A 34 9.30 33.95 -20.91
CA LEU A 34 9.09 32.50 -20.96
C LEU A 34 8.61 31.99 -19.59
N LEU A 35 9.16 32.53 -18.50
CA LEU A 35 8.84 32.13 -17.12
C LEU A 35 7.39 32.44 -16.73
N THR A 36 6.77 33.44 -17.34
CA THR A 36 5.40 33.89 -17.03
C THR A 36 4.33 32.97 -17.61
N ASP A 37 4.62 32.29 -18.74
CA ASP A 37 3.71 31.39 -19.45
C ASP A 37 4.03 29.90 -19.25
N LEU A 38 5.16 29.58 -18.63
CA LEU A 38 5.54 28.21 -18.31
C LEU A 38 4.62 27.66 -17.23
N LYS A 39 3.54 27.00 -17.65
CA LYS A 39 2.82 26.09 -16.76
C LYS A 39 3.72 24.90 -16.50
N VAL A 40 4.20 24.77 -15.26
CA VAL A 40 4.81 23.54 -14.79
C VAL A 40 3.78 22.43 -15.01
N VAL A 41 4.07 21.56 -15.98
CA VAL A 41 3.33 20.32 -16.13
C VAL A 41 3.76 19.47 -14.96
N VAL A 42 2.86 19.25 -14.01
CA VAL A 42 3.03 18.20 -13.01
C VAL A 42 3.11 16.90 -13.80
N GLU A 43 4.32 16.37 -13.92
CA GLU A 43 4.56 15.05 -14.50
C GLU A 43 4.42 14.03 -13.38
N TYR A 44 3.37 13.22 -13.47
CA TYR A 44 3.17 12.11 -12.56
C TYR A 44 3.97 10.90 -13.02
N SER A 45 4.71 10.28 -12.10
CA SER A 45 5.30 8.96 -12.31
C SER A 45 4.20 7.94 -12.62
N GLN A 46 4.56 6.79 -13.20
CA GLN A 46 3.56 5.73 -13.43
C GLN A 46 2.89 5.32 -12.11
N GLN A 47 3.66 5.11 -11.06
CA GLN A 47 3.16 4.75 -9.73
C GLN A 47 2.15 5.79 -9.18
N GLU A 48 2.47 7.08 -9.31
CA GLU A 48 1.57 8.17 -8.89
C GLU A 48 0.27 8.14 -9.70
N ARG A 49 0.34 7.92 -11.02
CA ARG A 49 -0.85 7.76 -11.85
C ARG A 49 -1.68 6.55 -11.44
N LEU A 50 -1.08 5.37 -11.29
CA LEU A 50 -1.81 4.16 -10.86
C LEU A 50 -2.54 4.40 -9.53
N THR A 51 -1.85 5.05 -8.58
CA THR A 51 -2.40 5.40 -7.26
C THR A 51 -3.57 6.38 -7.38
N LEU A 52 -3.40 7.50 -8.09
CA LEU A 52 -4.43 8.53 -8.22
C LEU A 52 -5.64 8.05 -9.03
N ILE A 53 -5.41 7.29 -10.11
CA ILE A 53 -6.49 6.70 -10.92
C ILE A 53 -7.25 5.68 -10.07
N THR A 54 -6.56 4.80 -9.31
CA THR A 54 -7.23 3.82 -8.44
C THR A 54 -8.02 4.51 -7.34
N TYR A 55 -7.49 5.56 -6.73
CA TYR A 55 -8.21 6.39 -5.76
C TYR A 55 -9.51 6.92 -6.37
N ARG A 56 -9.44 7.59 -7.52
CA ARG A 56 -10.62 8.13 -8.20
C ARG A 56 -11.66 7.04 -8.48
N LEU A 57 -11.23 5.89 -9.00
CA LEU A 57 -12.11 4.76 -9.31
C LEU A 57 -12.74 4.10 -8.06
N LEU A 58 -12.14 4.26 -6.88
CA LEU A 58 -12.67 3.77 -5.61
C LEU A 58 -13.62 4.76 -4.94
N THR A 59 -13.53 6.05 -5.26
CA THR A 59 -14.33 7.13 -4.63
C THR A 59 -15.45 7.66 -5.52
N GLU A 60 -15.36 7.51 -6.84
CA GLU A 60 -16.42 7.92 -7.77
C GLU A 60 -17.41 6.76 -7.99
N GLU A 61 -18.72 7.05 -7.93
CA GLU A 61 -19.78 6.04 -8.10
C GLU A 61 -20.04 5.69 -9.58
N ASP A 62 -19.86 6.69 -10.46
CA ASP A 62 -20.09 6.59 -11.89
C ASP A 62 -18.84 6.13 -12.67
N PHE A 63 -19.05 5.80 -13.94
CA PHE A 63 -17.94 5.48 -14.84
C PHE A 63 -17.07 6.71 -15.12
N ILE A 64 -15.76 6.58 -14.89
CA ILE A 64 -14.79 7.61 -15.23
C ILE A 64 -14.37 7.45 -16.68
N THR A 65 -14.55 8.48 -17.51
CA THR A 65 -14.19 8.40 -18.92
C THR A 65 -12.69 8.38 -19.13
N ASN A 66 -12.28 7.74 -20.21
CA ASN A 66 -10.89 7.66 -20.60
C ASN A 66 -10.30 9.04 -20.97
N GLU A 67 -11.14 9.93 -21.52
CA GLU A 67 -10.79 11.32 -21.81
C GLU A 67 -10.54 12.12 -20.52
N SER A 68 -11.37 11.94 -19.48
CA SER A 68 -11.16 12.58 -18.17
C SER A 68 -9.85 12.15 -17.51
N LEU A 69 -9.49 10.87 -17.63
CA LEU A 69 -8.22 10.36 -17.12
C LEU A 69 -7.03 10.95 -17.89
N GLN A 70 -7.09 11.02 -19.22
CA GLN A 70 -6.04 11.65 -20.04
C GLN A 70 -5.84 13.12 -19.67
N GLU A 71 -6.92 13.88 -19.51
CA GLU A 71 -6.86 15.29 -19.15
C GLU A 71 -6.28 15.50 -17.74
N SER A 72 -6.76 14.74 -16.76
CA SER A 72 -6.31 14.88 -15.37
C SER A 72 -4.86 14.45 -15.16
N MET A 73 -4.42 13.38 -15.82
CA MET A 73 -3.07 12.83 -15.69
C MET A 73 -2.07 13.42 -16.70
N LYS A 74 -2.56 14.16 -17.70
CA LYS A 74 -1.79 14.76 -18.80
C LYS A 74 -0.94 13.75 -19.58
N VAL A 75 -1.51 12.57 -19.83
CA VAL A 75 -0.86 11.49 -20.60
C VAL A 75 -1.70 11.04 -21.79
N SER A 76 -1.09 10.26 -22.68
CA SER A 76 -1.75 9.76 -23.88
C SER A 76 -2.84 8.73 -23.58
N ASN A 77 -3.77 8.55 -24.51
CA ASN A 77 -4.73 7.45 -24.50
C ASN A 77 -4.07 6.07 -24.26
N VAL A 78 -2.95 5.79 -24.95
CA VAL A 78 -2.24 4.52 -24.82
C VAL A 78 -1.72 4.32 -23.39
N THR A 79 -1.22 5.39 -22.78
CA THR A 79 -0.74 5.39 -21.39
C THR A 79 -1.87 5.07 -20.41
N ILE A 80 -3.04 5.70 -20.55
CA ILE A 80 -4.20 5.39 -19.68
C ILE A 80 -4.66 3.94 -19.88
N ILE A 81 -4.67 3.42 -21.11
CA ILE A 81 -5.04 2.02 -21.37
C ILE A 81 -4.08 1.05 -20.65
N GLN A 82 -2.78 1.34 -20.67
CA GLN A 82 -1.76 0.56 -19.95
C GLN A 82 -1.93 0.68 -18.44
N ASP A 83 -2.06 1.91 -17.92
CA ASP A 83 -2.27 2.16 -16.49
C ASP A 83 -3.53 1.42 -15.97
N ILE A 84 -4.64 1.45 -16.72
CA ILE A 84 -5.88 0.73 -16.39
C ILE A 84 -5.67 -0.78 -16.41
N ALA A 85 -4.87 -1.32 -17.34
CA ALA A 85 -4.57 -2.75 -17.38
C ALA A 85 -3.75 -3.20 -16.16
N ASP A 86 -2.78 -2.38 -15.73
CA ASP A 86 -1.97 -2.64 -14.54
C ASP A 86 -2.82 -2.57 -13.26
N ILE A 87 -3.72 -1.58 -13.16
CA ILE A 87 -4.68 -1.48 -12.05
C ILE A 87 -5.59 -2.71 -12.05
N ASP A 88 -6.20 -3.08 -13.18
CA ASP A 88 -7.11 -4.23 -13.27
C ASP A 88 -6.41 -5.53 -12.82
N LYS A 89 -5.17 -5.74 -13.26
CA LYS A 89 -4.35 -6.88 -12.82
C LYS A 89 -4.15 -6.89 -11.31
N ARG A 90 -3.86 -5.73 -10.71
CA ARG A 90 -3.65 -5.62 -9.26
C ARG A 90 -4.95 -5.83 -8.47
N LEU A 91 -6.09 -5.36 -8.97
CA LEU A 91 -7.39 -5.49 -8.31
C LEU A 91 -7.85 -6.95 -8.18
N LEU A 92 -7.44 -7.82 -9.11
CA LEU A 92 -7.79 -9.25 -9.07
C LEU A 92 -7.27 -9.95 -7.81
N ASP A 93 -6.17 -9.47 -7.21
CA ASP A 93 -5.64 -10.00 -5.95
C ASP A 93 -6.58 -9.74 -4.75
N PHE A 94 -7.56 -8.85 -4.92
CA PHE A 94 -8.50 -8.40 -3.87
C PHE A 94 -9.96 -8.66 -4.22
N ASP A 95 -10.23 -9.59 -5.16
CA ASP A 95 -11.57 -9.92 -5.67
C ASP A 95 -12.32 -8.71 -6.27
N LEU A 96 -11.55 -7.76 -6.83
CA LEU A 96 -12.06 -6.59 -7.52
C LEU A 96 -11.66 -6.65 -9.00
N LYS A 97 -12.40 -5.95 -9.86
CA LYS A 97 -12.09 -5.86 -11.29
C LYS A 97 -12.63 -4.56 -11.90
N ILE A 98 -12.04 -4.13 -13.01
CA ILE A 98 -12.52 -2.97 -13.77
C ILE A 98 -13.63 -3.37 -14.74
N GLU A 99 -14.81 -2.80 -14.51
CA GLU A 99 -15.91 -2.77 -15.46
C GLU A 99 -15.67 -1.68 -16.51
N ARG A 100 -15.90 -2.02 -17.78
CA ARG A 100 -15.63 -1.14 -18.93
C ARG A 100 -16.93 -0.84 -19.68
N GLN A 101 -17.46 0.36 -19.51
CA GLN A 101 -18.68 0.81 -20.19
C GLN A 101 -18.61 2.32 -20.49
N LYS A 102 -18.08 2.69 -21.66
CA LYS A 102 -17.81 4.10 -22.04
C LYS A 102 -16.99 4.86 -20.99
N GLY A 103 -16.13 4.14 -20.28
CA GLY A 103 -15.38 4.58 -19.11
C GLY A 103 -15.02 3.37 -18.25
N TYR A 104 -14.49 3.64 -17.06
CA TYR A 104 -13.99 2.64 -16.12
C TYR A 104 -14.66 2.79 -14.76
N ARG A 105 -14.98 1.66 -14.12
CA ARG A 105 -15.48 1.62 -12.75
C ARG A 105 -14.98 0.35 -12.07
N ILE A 106 -14.68 0.39 -10.78
CA ILE A 106 -14.35 -0.82 -10.03
C ILE A 106 -15.64 -1.55 -9.67
N SER A 107 -15.69 -2.85 -9.93
CA SER A 107 -16.76 -3.77 -9.55
C SER A 107 -16.24 -4.80 -8.54
N GLY A 108 -17.16 -5.32 -7.72
CA GLY A 108 -16.87 -6.20 -6.59
C GLY A 108 -17.55 -5.73 -5.30
N ASP A 109 -17.34 -6.45 -4.20
CA ASP A 109 -17.96 -6.17 -2.90
C ASP A 109 -17.55 -4.79 -2.37
N SER A 110 -18.50 -4.04 -1.81
CA SER A 110 -18.27 -2.73 -1.19
C SER A 110 -17.28 -2.84 -0.02
N VAL A 111 -17.28 -3.99 0.66
CA VAL A 111 -16.35 -4.30 1.73
C VAL A 111 -14.91 -4.42 1.22
N CYS A 112 -14.71 -5.14 0.10
CA CYS A 112 -13.40 -5.26 -0.55
C CYS A 112 -12.90 -3.92 -1.07
N LYS A 113 -13.77 -3.11 -1.71
CA LYS A 113 -13.43 -1.76 -2.17
C LYS A 113 -12.98 -0.87 -1.01
N ARG A 114 -13.70 -0.90 0.11
CA ARG A 114 -13.37 -0.10 1.30
C ARG A 114 -12.03 -0.53 1.92
N ARG A 115 -11.79 -1.84 2.03
CA ARG A 115 -10.49 -2.36 2.52
C ARG A 115 -9.35 -1.89 1.61
N LEU A 116 -9.54 -2.00 0.29
CA LEU A 116 -8.53 -1.57 -0.67
C LEU A 116 -8.28 -0.06 -0.62
N LEU A 117 -9.33 0.76 -0.47
CA LEU A 117 -9.20 2.20 -0.29
C LEU A 117 -8.40 2.54 0.98
N ALA A 118 -8.68 1.85 2.09
CA ALA A 118 -7.90 2.03 3.31
C ALA A 118 -6.42 1.63 3.12
N ILE A 119 -6.14 0.53 2.42
CA ILE A 119 -4.76 0.13 2.07
C ILE A 119 -4.08 1.22 1.22
N LEU A 120 -4.73 1.66 0.13
CA LEU A 120 -4.21 2.68 -0.78
C LEU A 120 -3.85 3.98 -0.04
N LEU A 121 -4.76 4.47 0.79
CA LEU A 121 -4.55 5.68 1.59
C LEU A 121 -3.41 5.48 2.61
N THR A 122 -3.33 4.30 3.20
CA THR A 122 -2.26 3.96 4.14
C THR A 122 -0.89 3.92 3.46
N ASN A 123 -0.80 3.45 2.21
CA ASN A 123 0.45 3.51 1.45
C ASN A 123 0.79 4.93 0.98
N SER A 124 -0.21 5.72 0.62
CA SER A 124 -0.04 7.04 -0.02
C SER A 124 0.23 8.17 0.96
N ILE A 125 -0.28 8.07 2.20
CA ILE A 125 -0.11 9.10 3.22
C ILE A 125 1.08 8.74 4.11
N SER A 126 2.01 9.69 4.29
CA SER A 126 3.14 9.49 5.19
C SER A 126 2.66 9.50 6.65
N VAL A 127 3.39 8.82 7.55
CA VAL A 127 3.05 8.80 8.98
C VAL A 127 3.05 10.23 9.57
N ALA A 128 3.96 11.09 9.11
CA ALA A 128 4.06 12.47 9.53
C ALA A 128 2.85 13.30 9.06
N ASP A 129 2.48 13.17 7.79
CA ASP A 129 1.32 13.85 7.21
C ASP A 129 0.01 13.39 7.86
N PHE A 130 -0.14 12.08 8.08
CA PHE A 130 -1.29 11.52 8.78
C PHE A 130 -1.44 12.09 10.18
N SER A 131 -0.34 12.15 10.94
CA SER A 131 -0.32 12.70 12.30
C SER A 131 -0.64 14.20 12.30
N ALA A 132 -0.21 14.94 11.28
CA ALA A 132 -0.52 16.36 11.10
C ALA A 132 -1.95 16.61 10.58
N GLY A 133 -2.68 15.58 10.15
CA GLY A 133 -3.97 15.73 9.48
C GLY A 133 -3.87 16.32 8.07
N ASN A 134 -2.71 16.19 7.43
CA ASN A 134 -2.48 16.58 6.05
C ASN A 134 -2.71 15.37 5.13
N PHE A 135 -3.81 15.34 4.38
CA PHE A 135 -4.14 14.21 3.52
C PHE A 135 -3.93 14.50 2.03
N GLY A 136 -3.29 15.62 1.67
CA GLY A 136 -3.01 15.96 0.28
C GLY A 136 -4.28 16.02 -0.56
N SER A 137 -4.32 15.28 -1.67
CA SER A 137 -5.46 15.19 -2.61
C SER A 137 -6.52 14.16 -2.20
N PHE A 138 -6.41 13.55 -1.02
CA PHE A 138 -7.32 12.49 -0.56
C PHE A 138 -8.50 13.04 0.25
N ASP A 139 -9.37 13.81 -0.41
CA ASP A 139 -10.51 14.52 0.17
C ASP A 139 -11.59 13.61 0.80
N ILE A 140 -11.55 12.29 0.55
CA ILE A 140 -12.46 11.33 1.19
C ILE A 140 -12.27 11.27 2.71
N LEU A 141 -11.10 11.66 3.22
CA LEU A 141 -10.77 11.67 4.63
C LEU A 141 -11.08 13.03 5.26
N ASP A 142 -12.07 13.09 6.15
CA ASP A 142 -12.27 14.26 6.99
C ASP A 142 -11.19 14.30 8.10
N VAL A 143 -10.50 15.43 8.22
CA VAL A 143 -9.38 15.62 9.15
C VAL A 143 -9.78 15.35 10.59
N LYS A 144 -10.90 15.93 11.05
CA LYS A 144 -11.34 15.81 12.44
C LYS A 144 -11.72 14.37 12.76
N ARG A 145 -12.52 13.78 11.89
CA ARG A 145 -13.03 12.41 12.00
C ARG A 145 -11.91 11.37 11.97
N THR A 146 -10.90 11.57 11.14
CA THR A 146 -9.75 10.66 11.03
C THR A 146 -8.82 10.79 12.23
N GLN A 147 -8.55 12.01 12.72
CA GLN A 147 -7.78 12.21 13.94
C GLN A 147 -8.49 11.66 15.19
N GLN A 148 -9.82 11.78 15.27
CA GLN A 148 -10.61 11.13 16.32
C GLN A 148 -10.51 9.60 16.26
N ALA A 149 -10.59 9.03 15.06
CA ALA A 149 -10.42 7.59 14.85
C ALA A 149 -9.05 7.11 15.35
N SER A 150 -7.96 7.84 15.01
CA SER A 150 -6.60 7.52 15.48
C SER A 150 -6.50 7.50 17.00
N ARG A 151 -6.99 8.56 17.67
CA ARG A 151 -6.93 8.67 19.14
C ARG A 151 -7.71 7.57 19.85
N ILE A 152 -8.89 7.24 19.35
CA ILE A 152 -9.71 6.17 19.91
C ILE A 152 -9.00 4.83 19.74
N PHE A 153 -8.52 4.54 18.53
CA PHE A 153 -7.79 3.31 18.27
C PHE A 153 -6.56 3.18 19.18
N GLU A 154 -5.75 4.22 19.30
CA GLU A 154 -4.61 4.26 20.22
C GLU A 154 -5.00 3.98 21.67
N THR A 155 -6.12 4.53 22.14
CA THR A 155 -6.62 4.29 23.51
C THR A 155 -6.90 2.81 23.76
N TYR A 156 -7.53 2.12 22.81
CA TYR A 156 -7.88 0.69 22.96
C TYR A 156 -6.69 -0.26 22.73
N PHE A 157 -5.63 0.22 22.09
CA PHE A 157 -4.44 -0.57 21.74
C PHE A 157 -3.16 -0.04 22.40
N THR A 158 -3.27 0.75 23.47
CA THR A 158 -2.10 1.30 24.19
C THR A 158 -1.24 0.18 24.78
N ASP A 159 -1.88 -0.85 25.34
CA ASP A 159 -1.22 -1.98 25.99
C ASP A 159 -0.92 -3.15 25.03
N PHE A 160 -1.22 -3.00 23.74
CA PHE A 160 -0.85 -4.01 22.74
C PHE A 160 0.62 -3.82 22.35
N PRO A 161 1.54 -4.72 22.75
CA PRO A 161 2.93 -4.64 22.36
C PRO A 161 3.06 -4.78 20.83
N ASP A 162 4.08 -4.12 20.27
CA ASP A 162 4.59 -4.39 18.93
C ASP A 162 3.58 -4.25 17.76
N MET A 163 2.71 -3.24 17.85
CA MET A 163 1.84 -2.85 16.73
C MET A 163 2.50 -1.77 15.86
N ASP A 164 2.68 -2.10 14.58
CA ASP A 164 3.26 -1.20 13.57
C ASP A 164 2.44 0.09 13.40
N VAL A 165 3.12 1.21 13.19
CA VAL A 165 2.48 2.53 13.05
C VAL A 165 1.56 2.59 11.81
N LYS A 166 1.95 1.97 10.69
CA LYS A 166 1.11 1.85 9.50
C LYS A 166 -0.14 1.01 9.79
N MET A 167 -0.04 0.00 10.65
CA MET A 167 -1.22 -0.79 11.07
C MET A 167 -2.21 0.05 11.88
N LYS A 168 -1.73 0.85 12.83
CA LYS A 168 -2.58 1.81 13.57
C LYS A 168 -3.25 2.81 12.63
N MET A 169 -2.46 3.36 11.70
CA MET A 169 -2.94 4.29 10.68
C MET A 169 -4.01 3.65 9.79
N PHE A 170 -3.81 2.42 9.33
CA PHE A 170 -4.79 1.67 8.53
C PHE A 170 -6.13 1.50 9.26
N PHE A 171 -6.12 1.10 10.53
CA PHE A 171 -7.35 0.94 11.29
C PHE A 171 -8.06 2.28 11.54
N ALA A 172 -7.32 3.35 11.80
CA ALA A 172 -7.88 4.68 11.92
C ALA A 172 -8.52 5.17 10.61
N ILE A 173 -7.85 4.96 9.48
CA ILE A 173 -8.39 5.26 8.14
C ILE A 173 -9.63 4.41 7.88
N LEU A 174 -9.58 3.10 8.10
CA LEU A 174 -10.69 2.18 7.90
C LEU A 174 -11.91 2.60 8.72
N LEU A 175 -11.73 2.97 9.98
CA LEU A 175 -12.78 3.48 10.85
C LEU A 175 -13.39 4.79 10.32
N SER A 176 -12.56 5.69 9.80
CA SER A 176 -13.02 6.97 9.24
C SER A 176 -13.81 6.84 7.95
N LEU A 177 -13.60 5.76 7.18
CA LEU A 177 -14.32 5.45 5.94
C LEU A 177 -15.67 4.75 6.16
N LEU A 178 -16.02 4.39 7.40
CA LEU A 178 -17.27 3.68 7.72
C LEU A 178 -18.47 4.62 7.85
N GLY A 179 -19.69 4.08 7.91
CA GLY A 179 -20.90 4.88 8.15
C GLY A 179 -21.61 5.40 6.91
N GLN A 180 -21.21 4.98 5.71
CA GLN A 180 -22.06 5.01 4.51
C GLN A 180 -22.81 3.68 4.40
N GLU A 181 -24.08 3.70 3.94
CA GLU A 181 -24.89 2.49 3.80
C GLU A 181 -24.18 1.45 2.92
N GLN A 182 -23.99 0.25 3.46
CA GLN A 182 -23.46 -0.88 2.70
C GLN A 182 -24.34 -2.11 2.86
N ASN A 183 -24.58 -2.78 1.74
CA ASN A 183 -25.20 -4.09 1.72
C ASN A 183 -24.12 -5.14 2.02
N ILE A 184 -23.86 -5.37 3.31
CA ILE A 184 -23.06 -6.52 3.72
C ILE A 184 -23.94 -7.77 3.61
N SER A 185 -23.76 -8.53 2.53
CA SER A 185 -24.57 -9.71 2.25
C SER A 185 -24.27 -10.88 3.19
N ASN A 186 -23.02 -11.01 3.66
CA ASN A 186 -22.58 -12.06 4.58
C ASN A 186 -21.74 -11.50 5.72
N LEU A 187 -22.12 -11.79 6.95
CA LEU A 187 -21.35 -11.40 8.12
C LEU A 187 -20.21 -12.41 8.35
N PRO A 188 -18.95 -11.95 8.41
CA PRO A 188 -17.80 -12.83 8.67
C PRO A 188 -17.83 -13.42 10.09
N ASN A 189 -17.36 -14.66 10.22
CA ASN A 189 -17.21 -15.33 11.52
C ASN A 189 -16.06 -14.70 12.33
N THR A 190 -16.42 -13.81 13.25
CA THR A 190 -15.48 -12.98 14.03
C THR A 190 -15.35 -13.51 15.46
N SER A 191 -14.17 -13.40 16.08
CA SER A 191 -13.98 -13.75 17.50
C SER A 191 -14.79 -12.84 18.43
N LYS A 192 -15.13 -13.34 19.62
CA LYS A 192 -15.85 -12.57 20.62
C LYS A 192 -15.00 -11.38 21.09
N GLN A 193 -13.70 -11.62 21.27
CA GLN A 193 -12.75 -10.56 21.65
C GLN A 193 -12.73 -9.40 20.65
N ALA A 194 -12.63 -9.69 19.34
CA ALA A 194 -12.61 -8.65 18.32
C ALA A 194 -13.93 -7.86 18.25
N LEU A 195 -15.07 -8.55 18.43
CA LEU A 195 -16.38 -7.91 18.49
C LEU A 195 -16.52 -6.98 19.70
N GLU A 196 -16.12 -7.43 20.89
CA GLU A 196 -16.21 -6.63 22.11
C GLU A 196 -15.34 -5.37 22.03
N ILE A 197 -14.11 -5.49 21.51
CA ILE A 197 -13.21 -4.34 21.29
C ILE A 197 -13.84 -3.37 20.28
N SER A 198 -14.33 -3.89 19.15
CA SER A 198 -14.91 -3.06 18.10
C SER A 198 -16.18 -2.35 18.57
N GLN A 199 -17.06 -3.02 19.32
CA GLN A 199 -18.24 -2.38 19.91
C GLN A 199 -17.88 -1.19 20.79
N LYS A 200 -16.84 -1.31 21.62
CA LYS A 200 -16.36 -0.21 22.47
C LYS A 200 -15.76 0.94 21.66
N ILE A 201 -14.94 0.62 20.66
CA ILE A 201 -14.39 1.62 19.70
C ILE A 201 -15.52 2.41 19.05
N PHE A 202 -16.53 1.73 18.49
CA PHE A 202 -17.65 2.39 17.82
C PHE A 202 -18.56 3.14 18.78
N GLN A 203 -18.72 2.66 20.01
CA GLN A 203 -19.48 3.36 21.05
C GLN A 203 -18.84 4.72 21.37
N ASP A 204 -17.51 4.79 21.49
CA ASP A 204 -16.83 6.06 21.77
C ASP A 204 -16.71 6.91 20.51
N TYR A 205 -16.51 6.30 19.36
CA TYR A 205 -16.40 7.02 18.09
C TYR A 205 -17.71 7.68 17.70
N SER A 206 -18.83 6.96 17.80
CA SER A 206 -20.18 7.50 17.54
C SER A 206 -20.52 8.70 18.42
N LYS A 207 -20.13 8.68 19.70
CA LYS A 207 -20.29 9.83 20.61
C LYS A 207 -19.48 11.04 20.16
N GLN A 208 -18.26 10.84 19.67
CA GLN A 208 -17.36 11.92 19.26
C GLN A 208 -17.67 12.49 17.88
N THR A 209 -18.15 11.66 16.94
CA THR A 209 -18.49 12.08 15.58
C THR A 209 -19.95 12.47 15.41
N ILE A 210 -20.81 12.19 16.40
CA ILE A 210 -22.27 12.36 16.31
C ILE A 210 -22.82 11.61 15.09
N HIS A 211 -22.31 10.40 14.86
CA HIS A 211 -22.67 9.56 13.71
C HIS A 211 -23.11 8.19 14.17
N PHE A 212 -24.18 7.66 13.57
CA PHE A 212 -24.65 6.30 13.83
C PHE A 212 -23.97 5.32 12.88
N TYR A 213 -23.48 4.21 13.42
CA TYR A 213 -22.87 3.13 12.63
C TYR A 213 -23.74 1.89 12.71
N SER A 214 -23.89 1.23 11.57
CA SER A 214 -24.67 0.00 11.50
C SER A 214 -23.97 -1.14 12.23
N ILE A 215 -24.73 -2.15 12.65
CA ILE A 215 -24.14 -3.40 13.18
C ILE A 215 -23.23 -4.08 12.13
N HIS A 216 -23.53 -3.89 10.85
CA HIS A 216 -22.74 -4.39 9.73
C HIS A 216 -21.35 -3.73 9.70
N ASP A 217 -21.24 -2.42 9.90
CA ASP A 217 -19.94 -1.73 9.98
C ASP A 217 -19.10 -2.22 11.16
N ILE A 218 -19.73 -2.41 12.33
CA ILE A 218 -19.05 -2.89 13.53
C ILE A 218 -18.49 -4.29 13.31
N ILE A 219 -19.30 -5.20 12.74
CA ILE A 219 -18.89 -6.59 12.50
C ILE A 219 -17.84 -6.67 11.41
N TYR A 220 -17.94 -5.86 10.36
CA TYR A 220 -16.91 -5.77 9.36
C TYR A 220 -15.58 -5.30 9.95
N TYR A 221 -15.57 -4.18 10.67
CA TYR A 221 -14.35 -3.68 11.31
C TYR A 221 -13.76 -4.71 12.28
N ALA A 222 -14.62 -5.37 13.08
CA ALA A 222 -14.21 -6.43 13.98
C ALA A 222 -13.58 -7.61 13.23
N SER A 223 -14.07 -7.97 12.05
CA SER A 223 -13.49 -9.07 11.26
C SER A 223 -12.08 -8.77 10.76
N VAL A 224 -11.83 -7.53 10.31
CA VAL A 224 -10.50 -7.08 9.88
C VAL A 224 -9.56 -7.01 11.07
N LEU A 225 -10.05 -6.50 12.21
CA LEU A 225 -9.30 -6.48 13.46
C LEU A 225 -8.94 -7.89 13.93
N ASP A 226 -9.88 -8.82 13.82
CA ASP A 226 -9.67 -10.22 14.18
C ASP A 226 -8.56 -10.82 13.33
N GLU A 227 -8.74 -10.76 12.01
CA GLU A 227 -7.80 -11.30 11.00
C GLU A 227 -6.37 -10.77 11.18
N LEU A 228 -6.20 -9.46 11.35
CA LEU A 228 -4.87 -8.84 11.28
C LEU A 228 -4.18 -8.71 12.64
N ILE A 229 -4.95 -8.59 13.73
CA ILE A 229 -4.41 -8.31 15.07
C ILE A 229 -4.71 -9.48 16.01
N ILE A 230 -5.98 -9.77 16.28
CA ILE A 230 -6.35 -10.64 17.40
C ILE A 230 -5.86 -12.07 17.18
N LYS A 231 -5.97 -12.61 15.95
CA LYS A 231 -5.49 -13.96 15.62
C LYS A 231 -3.97 -14.04 15.45
N ARG A 232 -3.30 -12.90 15.22
CA ARG A 232 -1.87 -12.79 14.89
C ARG A 232 -1.10 -12.01 15.97
N GLN A 233 -1.22 -12.49 17.21
CA GLN A 233 -0.46 -11.99 18.37
C GLN A 233 0.73 -12.89 18.66
N ASP A 234 1.84 -12.32 19.09
CA ASP A 234 3.08 -13.06 19.37
C ASP A 234 2.92 -14.15 20.44
N ASN A 235 1.95 -13.98 21.36
CA ASN A 235 1.63 -14.97 22.38
C ASN A 235 0.32 -15.74 22.04
N PRO A 236 0.42 -16.97 21.49
CA PRO A 236 -0.75 -17.78 21.12
C PRO A 236 -1.68 -18.13 22.28
N LEU A 237 -1.14 -18.24 23.50
CA LEU A 237 -1.74 -19.00 24.60
C LEU A 237 -3.07 -18.43 25.14
N PHE A 238 -3.44 -17.21 24.73
CA PHE A 238 -4.62 -16.51 25.23
C PHE A 238 -5.54 -15.99 24.12
N THR A 239 -5.38 -16.47 22.89
CA THR A 239 -6.21 -16.04 21.74
C THR A 239 -7.31 -17.05 21.45
N GLU A 240 -8.56 -16.59 21.37
CA GLU A 240 -9.73 -17.45 21.14
C GLU A 240 -9.67 -18.18 19.77
N LYS A 241 -9.05 -17.55 18.77
CA LYS A 241 -8.90 -18.06 17.41
C LYS A 241 -7.49 -17.77 16.88
N PHE A 242 -6.49 -18.52 17.33
CA PHE A 242 -5.11 -18.35 16.86
C PHE A 242 -4.93 -18.68 15.35
N ASP A 243 -4.20 -17.84 14.61
CA ASP A 243 -3.83 -18.09 13.21
C ASP A 243 -2.59 -19.00 13.13
N GLY A 244 -2.80 -20.30 13.37
CA GLY A 244 -1.72 -21.29 13.35
C GLY A 244 -1.05 -21.47 11.98
N GLU A 245 -1.79 -21.24 10.90
CA GLU A 245 -1.26 -21.31 9.54
C GLU A 245 -0.24 -20.18 9.30
N PHE A 246 -0.56 -18.95 9.71
CA PHE A 246 0.37 -17.82 9.61
C PHE A 246 1.69 -18.08 10.36
N PHE A 247 1.62 -18.57 11.60
CA PHE A 247 2.81 -18.91 12.39
C PHE A 247 3.63 -20.04 11.77
N TYR A 248 2.95 -21.07 11.28
CA TYR A 248 3.58 -22.17 10.58
C TYR A 248 4.29 -21.67 9.32
N ASN A 249 3.65 -20.82 8.51
CA ASN A 249 4.22 -20.30 7.26
C ASN A 249 5.53 -19.52 7.49
N ILE A 250 5.62 -18.73 8.57
CA ILE A 250 6.86 -18.02 8.93
C ILE A 250 7.93 -19.02 9.39
N SER A 251 7.57 -19.97 10.24
CA SER A 251 8.51 -21.00 10.72
C SER A 251 9.04 -21.86 9.57
N ASN A 252 8.15 -22.25 8.66
CA ASN A 252 8.44 -23.02 7.46
C ASN A 252 9.35 -22.25 6.50
N LEU A 253 9.15 -20.94 6.33
CA LEU A 253 10.06 -20.10 5.56
C LEU A 253 11.48 -20.14 6.14
N ILE A 254 11.63 -19.93 7.46
CA ILE A 254 12.95 -19.95 8.12
C ILE A 254 13.62 -21.33 8.00
N ASP A 255 12.87 -22.40 8.25
CA ASP A 255 13.37 -23.77 8.18
C ASP A 255 13.83 -24.13 6.76
N THR A 256 12.99 -23.82 5.78
CA THR A 256 13.26 -24.18 4.39
C THR A 256 14.43 -23.36 3.81
N VAL A 257 14.53 -22.06 4.15
CA VAL A 257 15.71 -21.26 3.80
C VAL A 257 16.97 -21.83 4.46
N SER A 258 16.90 -22.22 5.73
CA SER A 258 18.02 -22.84 6.45
C SER A 258 18.48 -24.13 5.78
N MET A 259 17.54 -24.99 5.38
CA MET A 259 17.80 -26.25 4.70
C MET A 259 18.52 -26.05 3.36
N TYR A 260 18.07 -25.10 2.54
CA TYR A 260 18.65 -24.86 1.21
C TYR A 260 19.99 -24.11 1.27
N THR A 261 20.17 -23.23 2.26
CA THR A 261 21.40 -22.44 2.42
C THR A 261 22.47 -23.11 3.26
N LYS A 262 22.10 -24.15 4.03
CA LYS A 262 22.97 -24.80 5.04
C LYS A 262 23.41 -23.84 6.15
N ILE A 263 22.59 -22.83 6.44
CA ILE A 263 22.79 -21.86 7.51
C ILE A 263 21.66 -22.04 8.52
N ASP A 264 21.97 -22.19 9.80
CA ASP A 264 20.98 -22.44 10.85
C ASP A 264 20.37 -21.13 11.35
N PHE A 265 19.39 -20.60 10.60
CA PHE A 265 18.75 -19.32 10.93
C PHE A 265 17.88 -19.39 12.20
N PHE A 266 17.56 -20.58 12.72
CA PHE A 266 16.83 -20.71 14.00
C PHE A 266 17.65 -20.27 15.21
N LYS A 267 18.98 -20.26 15.11
CA LYS A 267 19.85 -19.73 16.17
C LYS A 267 19.70 -18.21 16.33
N ASP A 268 19.21 -17.51 15.31
CA ASP A 268 18.88 -16.10 15.42
C ASP A 268 17.53 -15.88 16.10
N LYS A 269 17.57 -15.69 17.42
CA LYS A 269 16.40 -15.57 18.29
C LYS A 269 15.45 -14.41 17.95
N VAL A 270 15.88 -13.43 17.14
CA VAL A 270 15.04 -12.29 16.76
C VAL A 270 14.51 -12.36 15.34
N LEU A 271 15.03 -13.26 14.49
CA LEU A 271 14.62 -13.36 13.08
C LEU A 271 13.13 -13.68 12.93
N PHE A 272 12.63 -14.65 13.71
CA PHE A 272 11.21 -14.99 13.70
C PHE A 272 10.34 -13.77 13.97
N ASN A 273 10.68 -12.99 15.01
CA ASN A 273 9.91 -11.82 15.39
C ASN A 273 9.90 -10.74 14.29
N PHE A 274 11.04 -10.49 13.65
CA PHE A 274 11.11 -9.53 12.55
C PHE A 274 10.30 -9.96 11.33
N LEU A 275 10.42 -11.23 10.92
CA LEU A 275 9.63 -11.77 9.81
C LEU A 275 8.14 -11.78 10.16
N PHE A 276 7.79 -12.11 11.40
CA PHE A 276 6.42 -12.10 11.88
C PHE A 276 5.76 -10.74 11.71
N HIS A 277 6.36 -9.67 12.23
CA HIS A 277 5.77 -8.35 12.11
C HIS A 277 5.78 -7.82 10.67
N HIS A 278 6.86 -8.06 9.92
CA HIS A 278 6.95 -7.65 8.52
C HIS A 278 5.84 -8.29 7.68
N ILE A 279 5.75 -9.62 7.70
CA ILE A 279 4.79 -10.36 6.88
C ILE A 279 3.36 -10.08 7.37
N ARG A 280 3.13 -9.94 8.68
CA ARG A 280 1.80 -9.53 9.20
C ARG A 280 1.38 -8.18 8.62
N LEU A 281 2.29 -7.21 8.56
CA LEU A 281 2.04 -5.91 7.97
C LEU A 281 1.79 -6.02 6.46
N SER A 282 2.65 -6.74 5.72
CA SER A 282 2.54 -6.90 4.27
C SER A 282 1.27 -7.64 3.85
N LEU A 283 0.80 -8.61 4.64
CA LEU A 283 -0.49 -9.28 4.42
C LEU A 283 -1.70 -8.36 4.70
N GLY A 284 -1.58 -7.46 5.68
CA GLY A 284 -2.65 -6.52 6.02
C GLY A 284 -2.73 -5.31 5.08
N ILE A 285 -1.57 -4.78 4.71
CA ILE A 285 -1.39 -3.49 4.02
C ILE A 285 -0.36 -3.66 2.88
N PRO A 286 -0.63 -4.52 1.89
CA PRO A 286 0.29 -4.76 0.78
C PRO A 286 0.50 -3.48 -0.03
N ILE A 287 1.73 -3.23 -0.45
CA ILE A 287 2.05 -2.11 -1.35
C ILE A 287 1.38 -2.37 -2.70
N LEU A 288 0.41 -1.54 -3.07
CA LEU A 288 -0.40 -1.80 -4.27
C LEU A 288 0.40 -1.63 -5.57
N PHE A 289 1.18 -0.56 -5.66
CA PHE A 289 2.00 -0.22 -6.82
C PHE A 289 3.42 0.08 -6.32
N PRO A 290 4.29 -0.94 -6.16
CA PRO A 290 5.68 -0.69 -5.75
C PRO A 290 6.46 -0.02 -6.89
N ASP A 291 7.48 0.76 -6.53
CA ASP A 291 8.47 1.20 -7.51
C ASP A 291 9.18 -0.01 -8.14
N GLU A 292 9.56 0.13 -9.41
CA GLU A 292 10.27 -0.94 -10.14
C GLU A 292 11.62 -1.29 -9.50
N ASN A 293 12.21 -0.37 -8.73
CA ASN A 293 13.54 -0.53 -8.14
C ASN A 293 13.50 -0.48 -6.62
N LEU A 294 14.19 -1.43 -6.00
CA LEU A 294 14.55 -1.34 -4.59
C LEU A 294 15.47 -0.14 -4.33
N PRO A 295 15.48 0.42 -3.11
CA PRO A 295 16.49 1.39 -2.72
C PRO A 295 17.91 0.87 -3.02
N GLU A 296 18.78 1.73 -3.56
CA GLU A 296 20.14 1.35 -4.02
C GLU A 296 20.94 0.59 -2.94
N SER A 297 20.80 1.00 -1.68
CA SER A 297 21.43 0.34 -0.53
C SER A 297 20.97 -1.11 -0.34
N ILE A 298 19.69 -1.39 -0.56
CA ILE A 298 19.10 -2.73 -0.46
C ILE A 298 19.50 -3.55 -1.69
N GLN A 299 19.48 -2.95 -2.88
CA GLN A 299 19.89 -3.60 -4.12
C GLN A 299 21.33 -4.12 -4.02
N LEU A 300 22.27 -3.32 -3.51
CA LEU A 300 23.66 -3.74 -3.31
C LEU A 300 23.79 -4.93 -2.34
N LEU A 301 22.99 -4.95 -1.27
CA LEU A 301 22.98 -6.06 -0.31
C LEU A 301 22.44 -7.34 -0.94
N ILE A 302 21.38 -7.24 -1.74
CA ILE A 302 20.81 -8.36 -2.49
C ILE A 302 21.80 -8.88 -3.53
N GLU A 303 22.48 -7.99 -4.24
CA GLU A 303 23.49 -8.38 -5.24
C GLU A 303 24.68 -9.14 -4.63
N ARG A 304 25.06 -8.81 -3.40
CA ARG A 304 26.09 -9.55 -2.65
C ARG A 304 25.59 -10.90 -2.12
N ASN A 305 24.28 -11.06 -1.96
CA ASN A 305 23.63 -12.24 -1.40
C ASN A 305 22.65 -12.90 -2.40
N LYS A 306 22.99 -12.90 -3.70
CA LYS A 306 22.09 -13.34 -4.79
C LYS A 306 21.48 -14.72 -4.56
N PHE A 307 22.28 -15.68 -4.11
CA PHE A 307 21.79 -17.03 -3.85
C PHE A 307 20.71 -17.05 -2.74
N LEU A 308 20.97 -16.38 -1.62
CA LEU A 308 20.01 -16.28 -0.52
C LEU A 308 18.73 -15.56 -0.98
N HIS A 309 18.86 -14.45 -1.71
CA HIS A 309 17.72 -13.74 -2.27
C HIS A 309 16.88 -14.66 -3.18
N THR A 310 17.50 -15.38 -4.12
CA THR A 310 16.78 -16.31 -5.00
C THR A 310 16.02 -17.38 -4.23
N VAL A 311 16.64 -17.99 -3.20
CA VAL A 311 15.98 -18.99 -2.36
C VAL A 311 14.77 -18.37 -1.65
N VAL A 312 14.93 -17.19 -1.04
CA VAL A 312 13.84 -16.49 -0.35
C VAL A 312 12.71 -16.14 -1.33
N SER A 313 13.01 -15.59 -2.51
CA SER A 313 11.98 -15.23 -3.50
C SER A 313 11.12 -16.43 -3.92
N LEU A 314 11.75 -17.58 -4.18
CA LEU A 314 11.05 -18.81 -4.58
C LEU A 314 10.14 -19.34 -3.45
N LEU A 315 10.63 -19.31 -2.21
CA LEU A 315 9.85 -19.76 -1.07
C LEU A 315 8.72 -18.81 -0.71
N VAL A 316 8.93 -17.50 -0.84
CA VAL A 316 7.84 -16.53 -0.64
C VAL A 316 6.76 -16.70 -1.70
N ASN A 317 7.15 -16.99 -2.95
CA ASN A 317 6.22 -17.29 -4.03
C ASN A 317 5.35 -18.54 -3.74
N ASP A 318 5.95 -19.57 -3.14
CA ASP A 318 5.29 -20.84 -2.81
C ASP A 318 4.39 -20.74 -1.57
N ILE A 319 4.83 -20.01 -0.54
CA ILE A 319 4.19 -20.00 0.78
C ILE A 319 3.11 -18.91 0.91
N PHE A 320 3.32 -17.73 0.31
CA PHE A 320 2.48 -16.55 0.56
C PHE A 320 1.61 -16.15 -0.63
N PRO A 321 0.52 -15.39 -0.41
CA PRO A 321 -0.40 -14.97 -1.47
C PRO A 321 0.26 -14.15 -2.59
N LYS A 322 -0.34 -14.21 -3.78
CA LYS A 322 0.14 -13.55 -5.01
C LYS A 322 0.41 -12.06 -4.86
N TYR A 323 -0.33 -11.36 -4.01
CA TYR A 323 -0.13 -9.92 -3.86
C TYR A 323 1.20 -9.53 -3.20
N LEU A 324 1.91 -10.49 -2.58
CA LEU A 324 3.28 -10.32 -2.08
C LEU A 324 4.35 -10.72 -3.11
N HIS A 325 3.97 -11.20 -4.29
CA HIS A 325 4.91 -11.69 -5.31
C HIS A 325 5.50 -10.52 -6.12
N THR A 326 6.29 -9.69 -5.45
CA THR A 326 6.93 -8.51 -6.03
C THR A 326 8.42 -8.50 -5.69
N ASP A 327 9.25 -8.00 -6.59
CA ASP A 327 10.70 -7.87 -6.35
C ASP A 327 10.99 -7.00 -5.12
N TYR A 328 10.14 -5.99 -4.88
CA TYR A 328 10.21 -5.17 -3.68
C TYR A 328 10.07 -6.04 -2.41
N GLU A 329 8.97 -6.80 -2.30
CA GLU A 329 8.69 -7.60 -1.11
C GLU A 329 9.71 -8.74 -0.94
N TYR A 330 10.14 -9.37 -2.03
CA TYR A 330 11.21 -10.37 -2.00
C TYR A 330 12.50 -9.79 -1.43
N GLY A 331 12.89 -8.60 -1.88
CA GLY A 331 14.08 -7.92 -1.38
C GLY A 331 13.96 -7.55 0.11
N MET A 332 12.81 -7.06 0.52
CA MET A 332 12.55 -6.68 1.91
C MET A 332 12.53 -7.88 2.86
N ILE A 333 11.94 -9.01 2.46
CA ILE A 333 11.96 -10.26 3.25
C ILE A 333 13.38 -10.82 3.30
N ALA A 334 14.10 -10.84 2.17
CA ALA A 334 15.49 -11.30 2.12
C ALA A 334 16.42 -10.47 3.02
N LEU A 335 16.14 -9.18 3.20
CA LEU A 335 16.91 -8.30 4.07
C LEU A 335 16.94 -8.78 5.53
N HIS A 336 15.86 -9.41 6.02
CA HIS A 336 15.84 -9.98 7.38
C HIS A 336 16.83 -11.14 7.52
N PHE A 337 16.90 -12.02 6.53
CA PHE A 337 17.88 -13.11 6.48
C PHE A 337 19.31 -12.57 6.30
N ILE A 338 19.53 -11.60 5.41
CA ILE A 338 20.84 -10.96 5.23
C ILE A 338 21.30 -10.29 6.52
N SER A 339 20.39 -9.64 7.26
CA SER A 339 20.70 -9.04 8.55
C SER A 339 21.05 -10.11 9.60
N SER A 340 20.41 -11.28 9.55
CA SER A 340 20.74 -12.42 10.40
C SER A 340 22.19 -12.88 10.19
N LEU A 341 22.67 -12.91 8.94
CA LEU A 341 24.06 -13.27 8.60
C LEU A 341 25.11 -12.41 9.31
N GLY A 342 24.83 -11.13 9.51
CA GLY A 342 25.73 -10.19 10.18
C GLY A 342 25.55 -10.12 11.70
N ARG A 343 24.36 -10.44 12.21
CA ARG A 343 24.01 -10.30 13.62
C ARG A 343 24.38 -11.52 14.45
N SER A 344 24.26 -12.72 13.89
CA SER A 344 24.31 -13.96 14.67
C SER A 344 25.39 -14.89 14.14
N PRO A 345 26.64 -14.82 14.62
CA PRO A 345 27.73 -15.68 14.13
C PRO A 345 27.48 -17.18 14.40
N GLU A 346 26.61 -17.50 15.37
CA GLU A 346 26.27 -18.88 15.75
C GLU A 346 25.51 -19.65 14.67
N ILE A 347 24.91 -18.97 13.69
CA ILE A 347 24.13 -19.58 12.60
C ILE A 347 25.00 -20.41 11.64
N TYR A 348 26.30 -20.15 11.61
CA TYR A 348 27.24 -20.90 10.78
C TYR A 348 27.66 -22.22 11.47
N PRO A 349 27.93 -23.27 10.68
CA PRO A 349 28.34 -24.58 11.21
C PRO A 349 29.69 -24.58 11.90
#